data_AF-A0A1I7JDZ0-F1
#
_entry.id   AF-A0A1I7JDZ0-F1
#
_cell.length_a   1.000
_cell.length_b   1.000
_cell.length_c   1.000
_cell.angle_alpha   90.00
_cell.angle_beta   90.00
_cell.angle_gamma   90.00
#
_symmetry.space_group_name_H-M   'P 1'
#
loop_
_entity.id
_entity.type
_entity.pdbx_description
1 polymer ?
#
loop_
_entity_poly.entity_id
_entity_poly.type
_entity_poly.pdbx_seq_one_letter_code
_entity_poly.pdbx_strand_id
1 'polypeptide(L)'
;MLESARARMAAVLVVDVASGEIEAAASAHTPCYQAHHQGAQRKGCLPLPQAAENRPWKVTNQALHGEAMCGSLCKIGQALALLRVSSPLTQSTADFSEAIRQSQTERFIDEFMCVDRGFSPQCNQNRLNALVQATHDLGGYSACAKGDSKCQALNLMSGEEQGVFNVSRLRLLSNPAAPAASLVDADDYKPGSKNFTLEAVRNCYANGHPKRWRDCQGIGLVASVAELFGQGNAHVSPVGVAELLFTLTAAAQGAPHGAVSIIKRAETGAGIGVPAVAPQHARRLLEALLEPVKPSGTAHSSCVKAMAGDSLMNCNNTGRWVVASKTGTPLFPHDAMNYQRRQQACDKVKALSDGIVRRHEWARCVVPPTKWYAYVLGKSDGQGIVWTKIVVVLTERNWSARTGLIDSPFDRGGNVAAEIGLRLARQLAEAAEHQNLTETIHGAAP
;
A
#
# COMPACT_ATOMS: atom_id res chain seq x y z
N MET A 1 8.27 14.37 -19.69
CA MET A 1 6.95 14.23 -19.02
C MET A 1 6.20 15.55 -19.17
N LEU A 2 4.87 15.58 -19.06
CA LEU A 2 4.09 16.79 -19.36
C LEU A 2 4.33 17.94 -18.38
N GLU A 3 4.55 17.64 -17.09
CA GLU A 3 4.93 18.67 -16.10
C GLU A 3 6.45 18.71 -15.87
N SER A 4 7.25 18.30 -16.86
CA SER A 4 8.73 18.23 -16.81
C SER A 4 9.37 17.40 -15.69
N ALA A 5 8.57 16.71 -14.85
CA ALA A 5 9.02 15.85 -13.76
C ALA A 5 8.56 14.39 -13.92
N ARG A 6 9.29 13.41 -13.37
CA ARG A 6 8.96 11.97 -13.47
C ARG A 6 7.61 11.63 -12.80
N ALA A 7 7.33 12.23 -11.65
CA ALA A 7 6.08 12.15 -10.90
C ALA A 7 5.50 13.56 -10.70
N ARG A 8 4.21 13.67 -10.40
CA ARG A 8 3.54 14.94 -10.05
C ARG A 8 3.76 15.31 -8.59
N MET A 9 3.80 14.28 -7.75
CA MET A 9 4.14 14.32 -6.34
C MET A 9 4.97 13.08 -6.02
N ALA A 10 5.96 13.22 -5.16
CA ALA A 10 6.72 12.14 -4.55
C ALA A 10 6.93 12.44 -3.07
N ALA A 11 6.78 11.43 -2.23
CA ALA A 11 6.97 11.49 -0.79
C ALA A 11 7.77 10.28 -0.33
N VAL A 12 8.67 10.50 0.62
CA VAL A 12 9.58 9.51 1.18
C VAL A 12 9.58 9.67 2.70
N LEU A 13 9.31 8.57 3.38
CA LEU A 13 9.45 8.44 4.83
C LEU A 13 10.57 7.44 5.12
N VAL A 14 11.46 7.76 6.05
CA VAL A 14 12.53 6.89 6.57
C VAL A 14 12.35 6.77 8.08
N VAL A 15 12.36 5.54 8.58
CA VAL A 15 12.20 5.20 9.99
C VAL A 15 13.31 4.25 10.42
N ASP A 16 13.90 4.49 11.59
CA ASP A 16 14.85 3.56 12.20
C ASP A 16 14.15 2.36 12.85
N VAL A 17 14.64 1.14 12.61
CA VAL A 17 14.02 -0.10 13.10
C VAL A 17 14.34 -0.37 14.57
N ALA A 18 15.45 0.12 15.11
CA ALA A 18 15.81 -0.10 16.50
C ALA A 18 15.07 0.88 17.43
N SER A 19 15.00 2.16 17.07
CA SER A 19 14.30 3.17 17.86
C SER A 19 12.81 3.29 17.53
N GLY A 20 12.41 3.12 16.27
CA GLY A 20 11.07 3.46 15.77
C GLY A 20 10.88 4.96 15.46
N GLU A 21 11.98 5.72 15.36
CA GLU A 21 11.93 7.16 15.10
C GLU A 21 11.92 7.49 13.60
N ILE A 22 11.21 8.56 13.25
CA ILE A 22 11.20 9.10 11.88
C ILE A 22 12.48 9.91 11.69
N GLU A 23 13.47 9.34 11.00
CA GLU A 23 14.73 10.01 10.68
C GLU A 23 14.57 11.05 9.57
N ALA A 24 13.66 10.79 8.61
CA ALA A 24 13.35 11.73 7.56
C ALA A 24 11.91 11.58 7.07
N ALA A 25 11.23 12.70 6.87
CA ALA A 25 9.94 12.77 6.18
C ALA A 25 10.00 13.89 5.14
N ALA A 26 10.21 13.53 3.87
CA ALA A 26 10.41 14.48 2.78
C ALA A 26 9.34 14.31 1.70
N SER A 27 8.96 15.41 1.07
CA SER A 27 8.08 15.36 -0.10
C SER A 27 8.32 16.52 -1.05
N ALA A 28 8.03 16.29 -2.33
CA ALA A 28 8.17 17.25 -3.40
C ALA A 28 7.03 17.07 -4.41
N HIS A 29 6.60 18.16 -5.02
CA HIS A 29 5.55 18.15 -6.04
C HIS A 29 5.79 19.22 -7.10
N THR A 30 5.19 19.04 -8.27
CA THR A 30 5.30 20.00 -9.37
C THR A 30 4.51 21.28 -9.06
N PRO A 31 4.86 22.42 -9.70
CA PRO A 31 4.04 23.63 -9.65
C PRO A 31 2.61 23.43 -10.19
N CYS A 32 2.38 22.39 -11.01
CA CYS A 32 1.07 22.05 -11.54
C CYS A 32 0.21 21.26 -10.55
N TYR A 33 0.79 20.30 -9.83
CA TYR A 33 0.14 19.64 -8.70
C TYR A 33 -0.22 20.67 -7.62
N GLN A 34 0.73 21.56 -7.28
CA GLN A 34 0.50 22.62 -6.30
C GLN A 34 -0.65 23.55 -6.69
N ALA A 35 -0.62 24.12 -7.90
CA ALA A 35 -1.67 25.03 -8.36
C ALA A 35 -3.07 24.37 -8.33
N HIS A 36 -3.17 23.13 -8.83
CA HIS A 36 -4.42 22.38 -8.84
C HIS A 36 -5.03 22.19 -7.44
N HIS A 37 -4.19 21.95 -6.42
CA HIS A 37 -4.61 21.81 -5.02
C HIS A 37 -4.65 23.13 -4.22
N GLN A 38 -4.38 24.26 -4.86
CA GLN A 38 -4.62 25.62 -4.33
C GLN A 38 -5.84 26.28 -4.99
N GLY A 39 -6.67 25.54 -5.73
CA GLY A 39 -7.80 26.10 -6.48
C GLY A 39 -7.42 26.89 -7.73
N ALA A 40 -6.14 26.89 -8.13
CA ALA A 40 -5.62 27.71 -9.21
C ALA A 40 -5.43 26.92 -10.51
N GLN A 41 -5.78 27.54 -11.64
CA GLN A 41 -5.35 27.08 -12.96
C GLN A 41 -4.02 27.77 -13.32
N ARG A 42 -3.03 26.98 -13.75
CA ARG A 42 -1.69 27.48 -14.12
C ARG A 42 -1.42 27.22 -15.60
N LYS A 43 -1.01 28.26 -16.34
CA LYS A 43 -0.64 28.16 -17.75
C LYS A 43 0.47 27.12 -17.95
N GLY A 44 0.29 26.21 -18.90
CA GLY A 44 1.21 25.11 -19.17
C GLY A 44 0.97 23.83 -18.35
N CYS A 45 0.02 23.84 -17.41
CA CYS A 45 -0.41 22.65 -16.70
C CYS A 45 -1.60 21.98 -17.41
N LEU A 46 -1.72 20.65 -17.27
CA LEU A 46 -2.84 19.89 -17.83
C LEU A 46 -4.12 20.16 -17.02
N PRO A 47 -5.24 20.57 -17.64
CA PRO A 47 -6.52 20.60 -16.94
C PRO A 47 -6.94 19.17 -16.59
N LEU A 48 -7.05 18.85 -15.31
CA LEU A 48 -7.54 17.54 -14.89
C LEU A 48 -9.07 17.47 -15.03
N PRO A 49 -9.66 16.27 -15.16
CA PRO A 49 -11.12 16.11 -15.16
C PRO A 49 -11.77 16.68 -13.89
N GLN A 50 -11.14 16.45 -12.74
CA GLN A 50 -11.45 17.11 -11.47
C GLN A 50 -11.06 18.59 -11.54
N ALA A 51 -11.94 19.47 -11.07
CA ALA A 51 -11.67 20.89 -10.99
C ALA A 51 -10.47 21.18 -10.06
N ALA A 52 -9.78 22.29 -10.29
CA ALA A 52 -8.84 22.80 -9.30
C ALA A 52 -9.63 23.25 -8.07
N GLU A 53 -9.21 22.80 -6.89
CA GLU A 53 -9.90 23.05 -5.62
C GLU A 53 -8.88 23.39 -4.54
N ASN A 54 -9.25 24.29 -3.62
CA ASN A 54 -8.37 24.68 -2.53
C ASN A 54 -8.33 23.57 -1.45
N ARG A 55 -7.33 22.70 -1.56
CA ARG A 55 -7.08 21.55 -0.68
C ARG A 55 -5.68 21.68 -0.09
N PRO A 56 -5.41 22.64 0.82
CA PRO A 56 -4.05 22.96 1.27
C PRO A 56 -3.35 21.77 1.92
N TRP A 57 -4.08 20.85 2.55
CA TRP A 57 -3.53 19.59 3.10
C TRP A 57 -2.99 18.62 2.03
N LYS A 58 -3.34 18.78 0.74
CA LYS A 58 -2.74 18.00 -0.35
C LYS A 58 -1.37 18.54 -0.76
N VAL A 59 -0.97 19.74 -0.33
CA VAL A 59 0.35 20.35 -0.58
C VAL A 59 1.22 20.50 0.69
N THR A 60 0.75 20.01 1.85
CA THR A 60 1.62 19.77 3.02
C THR A 60 2.46 18.52 2.81
N ASN A 61 3.28 18.14 3.81
CA ASN A 61 4.20 17.02 3.68
C ASN A 61 3.46 15.68 3.43
N GLN A 62 3.45 15.19 2.19
CA GLN A 62 2.71 13.96 1.86
C GLN A 62 3.37 12.69 2.44
N ALA A 63 4.59 12.75 2.97
CA ALA A 63 5.17 11.63 3.73
C ALA A 63 4.47 11.43 5.09
N LEU A 64 3.94 12.51 5.67
CA LEU A 64 3.25 12.50 6.97
C LEU A 64 1.72 12.50 6.84
N HIS A 65 1.19 13.18 5.82
CA HIS A 65 -0.25 13.44 5.65
C HIS A 65 -0.83 12.92 4.33
N GLY A 66 0.00 12.28 3.49
CA GLY A 66 -0.47 11.65 2.26
C GLY A 66 -1.38 10.47 2.58
N GLU A 67 -2.43 10.31 1.79
CA GLU A 67 -3.38 9.20 1.89
C GLU A 67 -3.80 8.80 0.47
N ALA A 68 -3.74 7.49 0.18
CA ALA A 68 -4.23 6.90 -1.06
C ALA A 68 -4.57 5.42 -0.85
N MET A 69 -5.32 4.83 -1.79
CA MET A 69 -5.52 3.38 -1.87
C MET A 69 -4.18 2.62 -1.79
N CYS A 70 -4.10 1.56 -0.99
CA CYS A 70 -2.86 0.78 -0.80
C CYS A 70 -2.46 -0.05 -2.03
N GLY A 71 -3.42 -0.42 -2.88
CA GLY A 71 -3.27 -1.47 -3.87
C GLY A 71 -2.65 -2.73 -3.26
N SER A 72 -1.59 -3.23 -3.90
CA SER A 72 -0.93 -4.45 -3.43
C SER A 72 -0.07 -4.31 -2.16
N LEU A 73 0.02 -3.15 -1.51
CA LEU A 73 0.60 -3.07 -0.15
C LEU A 73 -0.29 -3.78 0.89
N CYS A 74 -1.61 -3.78 0.73
CA CYS A 74 -2.54 -4.49 1.62
C CYS A 74 -2.27 -6.00 1.70
N LYS A 75 -1.49 -6.57 0.76
CA LYS A 75 -1.06 -7.97 0.82
C LYS A 75 -0.20 -8.33 2.02
N ILE A 76 0.45 -7.37 2.69
CA ILE A 76 1.26 -7.68 3.89
C ILE A 76 0.33 -8.10 5.04
N GLY A 77 -0.74 -7.34 5.30
CA GLY A 77 -1.77 -7.71 6.28
C GLY A 77 -2.53 -8.99 5.89
N GLN A 78 -2.87 -9.14 4.60
CA GLN A 78 -3.49 -10.35 4.07
C GLN A 78 -2.60 -11.60 4.22
N ALA A 79 -1.31 -11.51 3.93
CA ALA A 79 -0.37 -12.61 4.06
C ALA A 79 -0.19 -13.03 5.52
N LEU A 80 -0.10 -12.06 6.44
CA LEU A 80 -0.07 -12.34 7.87
C LEU A 80 -1.37 -13.01 8.35
N ALA A 81 -2.52 -12.61 7.83
CA ALA A 81 -3.81 -13.24 8.13
C ALA A 81 -3.85 -14.71 7.69
N LEU A 82 -3.42 -15.00 6.45
CA LEU A 82 -3.39 -16.35 5.89
C LEU A 82 -2.36 -17.27 6.56
N LEU A 83 -1.26 -16.71 7.09
CA LEU A 83 -0.30 -17.43 7.93
C LEU A 83 -0.93 -17.87 9.26
N ARG A 84 -1.73 -17.00 9.90
CA ARG A 84 -2.38 -17.30 11.20
C ARG A 84 -3.40 -18.43 11.14
N VAL A 85 -4.04 -18.62 9.99
CA VAL A 85 -5.06 -19.66 9.76
C VAL A 85 -4.56 -20.84 8.92
N SER A 86 -3.25 -20.94 8.68
CA SER A 86 -2.59 -22.01 7.92
C SER A 86 -3.28 -22.33 6.58
N SER A 87 -3.63 -21.28 5.83
CA SER A 87 -4.31 -21.38 4.53
C SER A 87 -3.47 -22.18 3.51
N PRO A 88 -4.09 -22.85 2.50
CA PRO A 88 -3.37 -23.60 1.48
C PRO A 88 -2.19 -22.84 0.84
N LEU A 89 -2.38 -21.57 0.46
CA LEU A 89 -1.31 -20.69 -0.03
C LEU A 89 -0.09 -20.61 0.91
N THR A 90 -0.29 -20.72 2.22
CA THR A 90 0.77 -20.63 3.22
C THR A 90 1.31 -21.97 3.68
N GLN A 91 0.88 -23.10 3.11
CA GLN A 91 1.45 -24.42 3.44
C GLN A 91 2.82 -24.59 2.77
N SER A 92 2.92 -24.32 1.46
CA SER A 92 4.20 -24.30 0.73
C SER A 92 4.89 -22.95 0.86
N THR A 93 6.13 -22.94 1.34
CA THR A 93 6.96 -21.71 1.39
C THR A 93 7.30 -21.20 0.00
N ALA A 94 7.47 -22.08 -0.99
CA ALA A 94 7.71 -21.68 -2.37
C ALA A 94 6.48 -20.96 -2.97
N ASP A 95 5.28 -21.52 -2.78
CA ASP A 95 4.02 -20.94 -3.26
C ASP A 95 3.70 -19.59 -2.63
N PHE A 96 3.89 -19.49 -1.32
CA PHE A 96 3.70 -18.25 -0.57
C PHE A 96 4.65 -17.15 -1.07
N SER A 97 5.93 -17.49 -1.21
CA SER A 97 6.97 -16.59 -1.72
C SER A 97 6.68 -16.17 -3.15
N GLU A 98 6.25 -17.08 -4.02
CA GLU A 98 5.87 -16.79 -5.40
C GLU A 98 4.68 -15.83 -5.49
N ALA A 99 3.65 -16.06 -4.67
CA ALA A 99 2.45 -15.22 -4.66
C ALA A 99 2.74 -13.79 -4.18
N ILE A 100 3.70 -13.62 -3.25
CA ILE A 100 4.23 -12.31 -2.85
C ILE A 100 5.09 -11.69 -3.97
N ARG A 101 6.03 -12.46 -4.55
CA ARG A 101 6.95 -12.07 -5.63
C ARG A 101 6.21 -11.44 -6.81
N GLN A 102 5.29 -12.21 -7.39
CA GLN A 102 4.47 -11.81 -8.53
C GLN A 102 3.24 -10.98 -8.14
N SER A 103 2.97 -10.83 -6.84
CA SER A 103 1.80 -10.10 -6.32
C SER A 103 0.46 -10.65 -6.85
N GLN A 104 0.29 -11.99 -6.79
CA GLN A 104 -0.82 -12.77 -7.32
C GLN A 104 -2.17 -12.47 -6.63
N THR A 105 -2.72 -11.28 -6.90
CA THR A 105 -3.89 -10.75 -6.18
C THR A 105 -5.11 -11.66 -6.25
N GLU A 106 -5.36 -12.25 -7.42
CA GLU A 106 -6.49 -13.16 -7.61
C GLU A 106 -6.35 -14.42 -6.71
N ARG A 107 -5.13 -14.90 -6.44
CA ARG A 107 -4.86 -16.05 -5.55
C ARG A 107 -5.08 -15.69 -4.08
N PHE A 108 -4.69 -14.48 -3.67
CA PHE A 108 -5.04 -13.95 -2.35
C PHE A 108 -6.57 -13.83 -2.18
N ILE A 109 -7.29 -13.38 -3.21
CA ILE A 109 -8.76 -13.28 -3.15
C ILE A 109 -9.40 -14.67 -3.09
N ASP A 110 -8.92 -15.67 -3.84
CA ASP A 110 -9.41 -17.06 -3.75
C ASP A 110 -9.34 -17.61 -2.32
N GLU A 111 -8.23 -17.30 -1.62
CA GLU A 111 -8.04 -17.64 -0.22
C GLU A 111 -9.09 -16.94 0.64
N PHE A 112 -9.26 -15.61 0.61
CA PHE A 112 -10.32 -14.98 1.42
C PHE A 112 -11.73 -15.48 1.04
N MET A 113 -12.01 -15.73 -0.23
CA MET A 113 -13.28 -16.24 -0.73
C MET A 113 -13.51 -17.75 -0.47
N CYS A 114 -12.52 -18.44 0.10
CA CYS A 114 -12.59 -19.87 0.42
C CYS A 114 -12.98 -20.76 -0.76
N VAL A 115 -12.36 -20.51 -1.92
CA VAL A 115 -12.49 -21.34 -3.13
C VAL A 115 -12.15 -22.80 -2.84
N ASP A 116 -11.08 -23.05 -2.06
CA ASP A 116 -10.65 -24.38 -1.60
C ASP A 116 -11.70 -25.12 -0.75
N ARG A 117 -12.67 -24.39 -0.19
CA ARG A 117 -13.78 -24.92 0.63
C ARG A 117 -15.15 -24.68 -0.01
N GLY A 118 -15.22 -24.56 -1.33
CA GLY A 118 -16.49 -24.42 -2.06
C GLY A 118 -17.27 -23.14 -1.73
N PHE A 119 -16.55 -22.07 -1.36
CA PHE A 119 -17.07 -20.79 -0.88
C PHE A 119 -17.79 -20.88 0.48
N SER A 120 -17.28 -21.72 1.39
CA SER A 120 -17.81 -21.90 2.75
C SER A 120 -17.85 -20.57 3.54
N PRO A 121 -19.04 -20.13 4.02
CA PRO A 121 -19.17 -18.91 4.82
C PRO A 121 -18.36 -18.94 6.12
N GLN A 122 -18.29 -20.09 6.81
CA GLN A 122 -17.51 -20.23 8.03
C GLN A 122 -15.99 -20.09 7.78
N CYS A 123 -15.49 -20.69 6.70
CA CYS A 123 -14.10 -20.53 6.29
C CYS A 123 -13.80 -19.05 5.98
N ASN A 124 -14.68 -18.39 5.23
CA ASN A 124 -14.53 -17.00 4.84
C ASN A 124 -14.52 -16.09 6.08
N GLN A 125 -15.48 -16.27 7.00
CA GLN A 125 -15.53 -15.53 8.26
C GLN A 125 -14.22 -15.68 9.05
N ASN A 126 -13.69 -16.90 9.16
CA ASN A 126 -12.44 -17.15 9.87
C ASN A 126 -11.25 -16.42 9.21
N ARG A 127 -11.17 -16.41 7.87
CA ARG A 127 -10.12 -15.70 7.13
C ARG A 127 -10.28 -14.17 7.22
N LEU A 128 -11.50 -13.65 7.21
CA LEU A 128 -11.78 -12.22 7.41
C LEU A 128 -11.48 -11.76 8.84
N ASN A 129 -11.87 -12.52 9.86
CA ASN A 129 -11.53 -12.24 11.26
C ASN A 129 -10.00 -12.20 11.45
N ALA A 130 -9.28 -13.14 10.83
CA ALA A 130 -7.81 -13.14 10.82
C ALA A 130 -7.21 -11.92 10.12
N LEU A 131 -7.86 -11.37 9.08
CA LEU A 131 -7.44 -10.13 8.40
C LEU A 131 -7.64 -8.90 9.27
N VAL A 132 -8.77 -8.80 9.97
CA VAL A 132 -9.02 -7.73 10.94
C VAL A 132 -7.99 -7.79 12.08
N GLN A 133 -7.74 -8.98 12.65
CA GLN A 133 -6.75 -9.13 13.72
C GLN A 133 -5.32 -8.90 13.23
N ALA A 134 -4.94 -9.37 12.03
CA ALA A 134 -3.61 -9.10 11.46
C ALA A 134 -3.40 -7.60 11.20
N THR A 135 -4.43 -6.90 10.72
CA THR A 135 -4.41 -5.44 10.57
C THR A 135 -4.25 -4.73 11.91
N HIS A 136 -5.02 -5.14 12.93
CA HIS A 136 -4.94 -4.60 14.27
C HIS A 136 -3.54 -4.73 14.86
N ASP A 137 -2.98 -5.93 14.79
CA ASP A 137 -1.69 -6.23 15.40
C ASP A 137 -0.51 -5.63 14.63
N LEU A 138 -0.70 -5.20 13.38
CA LEU A 138 0.26 -4.39 12.61
C LEU A 138 0.10 -2.88 12.89
N GLY A 139 -0.64 -2.49 13.94
CA GLY A 139 -0.86 -1.10 14.34
C GLY A 139 -2.04 -0.40 13.63
N GLY A 140 -2.81 -1.11 12.79
CA GLY A 140 -3.76 -0.48 11.86
C GLY A 140 -4.94 0.25 12.48
N TYR A 141 -5.27 -0.08 13.74
CA TYR A 141 -6.30 0.59 14.54
C TYR A 141 -5.73 1.26 15.79
N SER A 142 -4.42 1.50 15.88
CA SER A 142 -3.78 1.99 17.11
C SER A 142 -4.33 3.34 17.59
N ALA A 143 -4.78 4.20 16.66
CA ALA A 143 -5.44 5.48 16.91
C ALA A 143 -6.96 5.40 17.18
N CYS A 144 -7.56 4.20 17.11
CA CYS A 144 -8.99 3.98 17.29
C CYS A 144 -9.33 3.48 18.70
N ALA A 145 -10.16 4.22 19.44
CA ALA A 145 -10.65 3.78 20.73
C ALA A 145 -11.62 2.59 20.59
N LYS A 146 -11.58 1.64 21.55
CA LYS A 146 -12.52 0.51 21.61
C LYS A 146 -13.96 1.06 21.74
N GLY A 147 -14.76 0.86 20.69
CA GLY A 147 -16.14 1.35 20.62
C GLY A 147 -16.35 2.62 19.78
N ASP A 148 -15.32 3.22 19.20
CA ASP A 148 -15.49 4.36 18.28
C ASP A 148 -16.24 3.93 17.00
N SER A 149 -17.42 4.50 16.78
CA SER A 149 -18.26 4.24 15.62
C SER A 149 -17.64 4.66 14.28
N LYS A 150 -16.60 5.50 14.30
CA LYS A 150 -15.87 5.96 13.11
C LYS A 150 -14.77 4.99 12.66
N CYS A 151 -14.46 3.96 13.47
CA CYS A 151 -13.32 3.05 13.33
C CYS A 151 -13.71 1.56 13.20
N GLN A 152 -14.99 1.25 13.03
CA GLN A 152 -15.48 -0.13 13.04
C GLN A 152 -15.02 -0.90 11.75
N ALA A 153 -15.00 -2.25 11.75
CA ALA A 153 -14.62 -3.18 10.63
C ALA A 153 -15.69 -4.22 10.11
N LEU A 154 -16.18 -4.06 8.87
CA LEU A 154 -17.27 -4.73 8.15
C LEU A 154 -16.90 -6.18 7.86
N ASN A 155 -17.91 -7.03 7.94
CA ASN A 155 -17.90 -8.27 7.21
C ASN A 155 -17.95 -8.01 5.69
N LEU A 156 -16.84 -8.22 4.98
CA LEU A 156 -16.76 -8.05 3.52
C LEU A 156 -17.76 -8.95 2.76
N MET A 157 -18.39 -9.94 3.39
CA MET A 157 -19.22 -10.94 2.71
C MET A 157 -20.68 -11.02 3.15
N SER A 158 -21.06 -10.56 4.34
CA SER A 158 -22.48 -10.45 4.73
C SER A 158 -23.08 -9.07 4.49
N GLY A 159 -22.27 -8.00 4.57
CA GLY A 159 -22.78 -6.63 4.55
C GLY A 159 -23.63 -6.23 5.76
N GLU A 160 -23.84 -7.12 6.72
CA GLU A 160 -24.62 -6.90 7.94
C GLU A 160 -23.80 -6.23 9.05
N GLU A 161 -24.40 -5.27 9.75
CA GLU A 161 -23.86 -4.67 10.98
C GLU A 161 -24.09 -5.61 12.19
N GLN A 162 -23.48 -6.80 12.18
CA GLN A 162 -23.59 -7.74 13.31
C GLN A 162 -22.74 -7.32 14.52
N GLY A 163 -23.10 -6.20 15.17
CA GLY A 163 -22.81 -5.86 16.58
C GLY A 163 -21.35 -5.67 17.02
N VAL A 164 -20.39 -6.09 16.20
CA VAL A 164 -18.95 -6.15 16.48
C VAL A 164 -18.23 -5.82 15.16
N PHE A 165 -17.97 -4.51 14.95
CA PHE A 165 -17.21 -3.91 13.83
C PHE A 165 -17.99 -3.77 12.46
N ASN A 166 -17.84 -2.66 11.68
CA ASN A 166 -18.62 -2.27 10.46
C ASN A 166 -17.92 -1.68 9.17
N VAL A 167 -16.59 -1.40 9.09
CA VAL A 167 -15.77 -0.93 7.91
C VAL A 167 -16.56 -0.33 6.75
N SER A 168 -17.05 0.86 7.05
CA SER A 168 -17.27 1.91 6.07
C SER A 168 -15.97 2.67 5.71
N ARG A 169 -14.85 2.42 6.41
CA ARG A 169 -13.52 3.03 6.20
C ARG A 169 -12.35 2.05 6.51
N LEU A 170 -11.79 1.35 5.51
CA LEU A 170 -10.60 0.50 5.73
C LEU A 170 -9.34 1.38 5.70
N ARG A 171 -9.31 2.36 6.61
CA ARG A 171 -8.12 3.14 6.92
C ARG A 171 -7.14 2.24 7.66
N LEU A 172 -6.31 1.51 6.92
CA LEU A 172 -5.17 0.90 7.56
C LEU A 172 -4.21 2.05 7.89
N LEU A 173 -4.06 2.33 9.18
CA LEU A 173 -2.93 3.10 9.67
C LEU A 173 -2.98 4.59 9.22
N SER A 174 -4.08 5.29 9.54
CA SER A 174 -4.22 6.74 9.28
C SER A 174 -3.54 7.59 10.35
N ASN A 175 -2.86 8.67 9.93
CA ASN A 175 -2.37 9.72 10.83
C ASN A 175 -3.56 10.43 11.53
N PRO A 176 -3.67 10.41 12.87
CA PRO A 176 -4.78 11.06 13.60
C PRO A 176 -4.82 12.58 13.46
N ALA A 177 -3.70 13.23 13.10
CA ALA A 177 -3.65 14.67 12.81
C ALA A 177 -4.08 15.04 11.38
N ALA A 178 -4.43 14.07 10.52
CA ALA A 178 -5.00 14.36 9.21
C ALA A 178 -6.46 14.84 9.38
N PRO A 179 -6.83 16.05 8.90
CA PRO A 179 -8.20 16.55 9.08
C PRO A 179 -9.21 15.63 8.40
N ALA A 180 -10.36 15.41 9.04
CA ALA A 180 -11.41 14.52 8.57
C ALA A 180 -11.94 14.84 7.15
N ALA A 181 -11.67 16.06 6.66
CA ALA A 181 -11.92 16.54 5.29
C ALA A 181 -11.04 15.89 4.19
N SER A 182 -10.16 14.94 4.51
CA SER A 182 -9.42 14.14 3.49
C SER A 182 -10.36 13.27 2.62
N LEU A 183 -11.57 12.98 3.11
CA LEU A 183 -12.50 12.03 2.53
C LEU A 183 -13.37 12.70 1.46
N VAL A 184 -13.37 12.09 0.26
CA VAL A 184 -14.53 12.18 -0.64
C VAL A 184 -15.74 11.59 0.09
N ASP A 185 -16.91 12.23 -0.04
CA ASP A 185 -18.14 11.97 0.73
C ASP A 185 -18.43 10.50 1.02
N ALA A 186 -18.01 10.03 2.19
CA ALA A 186 -18.33 8.70 2.70
C ALA A 186 -19.83 8.55 3.02
N ASP A 187 -20.53 9.67 3.21
CA ASP A 187 -21.97 9.73 3.54
C ASP A 187 -22.85 9.26 2.36
N ASP A 188 -22.29 9.19 1.15
CA ASP A 188 -22.98 8.78 -0.06
C ASP A 188 -22.94 7.25 -0.31
N TYR A 189 -22.07 6.52 0.42
CA TYR A 189 -22.05 5.05 0.41
C TYR A 189 -22.87 4.51 1.60
N LYS A 190 -24.20 4.59 1.51
CA LYS A 190 -25.09 4.03 2.54
C LYS A 190 -24.90 2.51 2.68
N PRO A 191 -24.57 1.98 3.88
CA PRO A 191 -24.65 0.55 4.15
C PRO A 191 -26.11 0.11 4.04
N GLY A 192 -26.38 -0.78 3.09
CA GLY A 192 -27.75 -1.16 2.67
C GLY A 192 -27.86 -1.66 1.23
N SER A 193 -26.82 -1.50 0.41
CA SER A 193 -26.74 -2.01 -0.98
C SER A 193 -25.87 -3.27 -1.16
N LYS A 194 -25.40 -3.89 -0.07
CA LYS A 194 -24.40 -4.97 -0.09
C LYS A 194 -24.96 -6.40 -0.01
N ASN A 195 -26.22 -6.62 -0.37
CA ASN A 195 -26.74 -7.99 -0.52
C ASN A 195 -26.27 -8.58 -1.86
N PHE A 196 -25.33 -9.52 -1.83
CA PHE A 196 -24.97 -10.36 -2.97
C PHE A 196 -25.07 -11.84 -2.59
N THR A 197 -25.51 -12.67 -3.53
CA THR A 197 -25.74 -14.10 -3.29
C THR A 197 -24.43 -14.89 -3.41
N LEU A 198 -24.39 -16.08 -2.79
CA LEU A 198 -23.32 -17.05 -3.02
C LEU A 198 -23.20 -17.43 -4.50
N GLU A 199 -24.31 -17.41 -5.23
CA GLU A 199 -24.35 -17.59 -6.68
C GLU A 199 -23.62 -16.46 -7.41
N ALA A 200 -23.81 -15.19 -7.04
CA ALA A 200 -23.07 -14.07 -7.63
C ALA A 200 -21.55 -14.18 -7.41
N VAL A 201 -21.12 -14.64 -6.22
CA VAL A 201 -19.70 -14.92 -5.92
C VAL A 201 -19.17 -16.03 -6.84
N ARG A 202 -19.91 -17.15 -6.94
CA ARG A 202 -19.56 -18.29 -7.81
C ARG A 202 -19.50 -17.89 -9.27
N ASN A 203 -20.48 -17.12 -9.76
CA ASN A 203 -20.55 -16.64 -11.14
C ASN A 203 -19.41 -15.67 -11.46
N CYS A 204 -18.97 -14.83 -10.51
CA CYS A 204 -17.77 -14.01 -10.71
C CYS A 204 -16.51 -14.89 -10.86
N TYR A 205 -16.30 -15.85 -9.95
CA TYR A 205 -15.17 -16.78 -10.00
C TYR A 205 -15.16 -17.69 -11.24
N ALA A 206 -16.33 -18.19 -11.64
CA ALA A 206 -16.51 -19.19 -12.71
C ALA A 206 -16.03 -18.74 -14.10
N ASN A 207 -15.80 -17.43 -14.30
CA ASN A 207 -15.25 -16.89 -15.53
C ASN A 207 -13.83 -17.39 -15.86
N GLY A 208 -13.16 -18.15 -14.97
CA GLY A 208 -12.00 -19.02 -15.27
C GLY A 208 -10.70 -18.32 -15.70
N HIS A 209 -10.74 -17.02 -15.96
CA HIS A 209 -9.61 -16.26 -16.49
C HIS A 209 -8.64 -15.77 -15.38
N PRO A 210 -7.41 -15.38 -15.74
CA PRO A 210 -6.43 -14.76 -14.83
C PRO A 210 -6.82 -13.40 -14.19
N LYS A 211 -8.10 -13.01 -14.32
CA LYS A 211 -8.70 -11.76 -13.85
C LYS A 211 -10.10 -11.98 -13.24
N ARG A 212 -10.46 -13.22 -12.90
CA ARG A 212 -11.81 -13.65 -12.49
C ARG A 212 -12.52 -12.71 -11.51
N TRP A 213 -11.81 -12.08 -10.57
CA TRP A 213 -12.41 -11.19 -9.58
C TRP A 213 -12.64 -9.75 -10.07
N ARG A 214 -12.18 -9.38 -11.26
CA ARG A 214 -12.25 -8.00 -11.79
C ARG A 214 -13.53 -7.68 -12.54
N ASP A 215 -14.16 -8.71 -13.09
CA ASP A 215 -15.34 -8.60 -13.94
C ASP A 215 -16.63 -8.96 -13.18
N CYS A 216 -16.57 -9.02 -11.84
CA CYS A 216 -17.73 -9.20 -10.97
C CYS A 216 -18.84 -8.18 -11.27
N GLN A 217 -20.09 -8.62 -11.09
CA GLN A 217 -21.29 -7.79 -11.25
C GLN A 217 -21.96 -7.55 -9.90
N GLY A 218 -22.72 -6.45 -9.80
CA GLY A 218 -23.41 -6.03 -8.57
C GLY A 218 -22.54 -5.18 -7.65
N ILE A 219 -23.08 -4.02 -7.23
CA ILE A 219 -22.36 -2.97 -6.49
C ILE A 219 -21.73 -3.52 -5.19
N GLY A 220 -22.46 -4.34 -4.44
CA GLY A 220 -21.97 -4.93 -3.19
C GLY A 220 -20.75 -5.84 -3.37
N LEU A 221 -20.82 -6.78 -4.31
CA LEU A 221 -19.73 -7.72 -4.57
C LEU A 221 -18.50 -7.01 -5.14
N VAL A 222 -18.70 -6.10 -6.11
CA VAL A 222 -17.62 -5.29 -6.68
C VAL A 222 -16.92 -4.45 -5.61
N ALA A 223 -17.66 -3.81 -4.71
CA ALA A 223 -17.08 -3.03 -3.62
C ALA A 223 -16.26 -3.91 -2.65
N SER A 224 -16.82 -5.03 -2.18
CA SER A 224 -16.12 -5.92 -1.26
C SER A 224 -14.87 -6.58 -1.87
N VAL A 225 -14.91 -6.92 -3.15
CA VAL A 225 -13.76 -7.43 -3.89
C VAL A 225 -12.71 -6.32 -4.10
N ALA A 226 -13.12 -5.09 -4.37
CA ALA A 226 -12.20 -3.95 -4.51
C ALA A 226 -11.37 -3.71 -3.24
N GLU A 227 -11.95 -3.84 -2.03
CA GLU A 227 -11.19 -3.76 -0.77
C GLU A 227 -10.06 -4.81 -0.72
N LEU A 228 -10.31 -6.05 -1.17
CA LEU A 228 -9.30 -7.11 -1.22
C LEU A 228 -8.22 -6.86 -2.29
N PHE A 229 -8.54 -6.13 -3.36
CA PHE A 229 -7.55 -5.59 -4.29
C PHE A 229 -6.72 -4.43 -3.72
N GLY A 230 -7.09 -3.89 -2.55
CA GLY A 230 -6.53 -2.67 -1.99
C GLY A 230 -7.02 -1.41 -2.68
N GLN A 231 -8.30 -1.39 -3.06
CA GLN A 231 -9.01 -0.30 -3.71
C GLN A 231 -10.30 0.03 -2.93
N GLY A 232 -11.11 0.97 -3.43
CA GLY A 232 -12.30 1.42 -2.71
C GLY A 232 -11.88 2.23 -1.49
N ASN A 233 -12.32 1.82 -0.30
CA ASN A 233 -12.01 2.50 0.97
C ASN A 233 -10.72 1.98 1.64
N ALA A 234 -9.98 1.05 1.02
CA ALA A 234 -8.69 0.51 1.46
C ALA A 234 -7.54 1.51 1.32
N HIS A 235 -7.60 2.57 2.13
CA HIS A 235 -6.68 3.70 2.13
C HIS A 235 -5.61 3.60 3.22
N VAL A 236 -4.40 4.08 2.91
CA VAL A 236 -3.24 4.06 3.82
C VAL A 236 -2.42 5.35 3.73
N SER A 237 -1.73 5.67 4.82
CA SER A 237 -0.72 6.74 4.88
C SER A 237 0.70 6.17 4.88
N PRO A 238 1.75 6.92 4.47
CA PRO A 238 3.12 6.41 4.50
C PRO A 238 3.62 6.10 5.92
N VAL A 239 3.31 6.97 6.90
CA VAL A 239 3.55 6.70 8.35
C VAL A 239 2.90 5.39 8.76
N GLY A 240 1.69 5.17 8.29
CA GLY A 240 0.97 3.95 8.57
C GLY A 240 1.62 2.69 7.98
N VAL A 241 2.00 2.73 6.71
CA VAL A 241 2.73 1.62 6.09
C VAL A 241 4.07 1.36 6.80
N ALA A 242 4.71 2.40 7.34
CA ALA A 242 5.91 2.26 8.16
C ALA A 242 5.63 1.59 9.51
N GLU A 243 4.56 1.95 10.23
CA GLU A 243 4.10 1.29 11.46
C GLU A 243 3.89 -0.22 11.26
N LEU A 244 3.28 -0.59 10.13
CA LEU A 244 3.04 -1.98 9.75
C LEU A 244 4.35 -2.75 9.51
N LEU A 245 5.31 -2.15 8.80
CA LEU A 245 6.63 -2.77 8.59
C LEU A 245 7.45 -2.81 9.89
N PHE A 246 7.36 -1.77 10.72
CA PHE A 246 8.05 -1.65 12.00
C PHE A 246 7.62 -2.75 12.95
N THR A 247 6.31 -2.92 13.12
CA THR A 247 5.77 -4.00 13.94
C THR A 247 6.19 -5.38 13.42
N LEU A 248 6.16 -5.59 12.09
CA LEU A 248 6.58 -6.84 11.47
C LEU A 248 8.07 -7.13 11.73
N THR A 249 8.94 -6.13 11.59
CA THR A 249 10.40 -6.27 11.81
C THR A 249 10.76 -6.47 13.27
N ALA A 250 10.16 -5.70 14.19
CA ALA A 250 10.35 -5.87 15.62
C ALA A 250 9.95 -7.29 16.08
N ALA A 251 8.80 -7.79 15.64
CA ALA A 251 8.36 -9.16 15.93
C ALA A 251 9.31 -10.23 15.34
N ALA A 252 9.84 -10.01 14.13
CA ALA A 252 10.80 -10.94 13.52
C ALA A 252 12.15 -10.98 14.23
N GLN A 253 12.60 -9.85 14.78
CA GLN A 253 13.83 -9.71 15.57
C GLN A 253 13.63 -10.06 17.06
N GLY A 254 12.47 -10.59 17.44
CA GLY A 254 12.21 -11.09 18.79
C GLY A 254 11.98 -10.01 19.85
N ALA A 255 11.63 -8.78 19.46
CA ALA A 255 11.32 -7.70 20.40
C ALA A 255 10.19 -8.13 21.36
N PRO A 256 10.44 -8.23 22.68
CA PRO A 256 9.47 -8.77 23.62
C PRO A 256 8.37 -7.74 23.92
N HIS A 257 7.21 -7.91 23.28
CA HIS A 257 5.98 -7.15 23.55
C HIS A 257 6.15 -5.63 23.58
N GLY A 258 6.27 -5.03 22.40
CA GLY A 258 6.02 -3.60 22.24
C GLY A 258 7.06 -2.88 21.44
N ALA A 259 7.07 -3.15 20.13
CA ALA A 259 7.42 -2.11 19.17
C ALA A 259 6.61 -0.86 19.56
N VAL A 260 7.27 0.26 19.86
CA VAL A 260 6.57 1.48 20.24
C VAL A 260 5.93 2.06 18.99
N SER A 261 4.60 2.16 18.98
CA SER A 261 3.87 2.73 17.84
C SER A 261 4.47 4.08 17.44
N ILE A 262 4.93 4.19 16.18
CA ILE A 262 5.57 5.39 15.62
C ILE A 262 4.62 6.58 15.77
N ILE A 263 3.33 6.33 15.50
CA ILE A 263 2.25 7.28 15.66
C ILE A 263 2.14 7.71 17.13
N LYS A 264 2.02 6.77 18.08
CA LYS A 264 1.84 7.13 19.50
C LYS A 264 3.07 7.74 20.14
N ARG A 265 4.28 7.44 19.67
CA ARG A 265 5.50 8.14 20.10
C ARG A 265 5.47 9.59 19.63
N ALA A 266 5.11 9.82 18.37
CA ALA A 266 4.96 11.17 17.84
C ALA A 266 3.85 11.98 18.54
N GLU A 267 2.78 11.33 19.01
CA GLU A 267 1.68 11.97 19.74
C GLU A 267 1.95 12.21 21.24
N THR A 268 2.58 11.24 21.92
CA THR A 268 2.60 11.19 23.41
C THR A 268 3.99 11.18 24.03
N GLY A 269 5.05 11.00 23.24
CA GLY A 269 6.43 10.78 23.71
C GLY A 269 6.63 9.44 24.45
N ALA A 270 5.57 8.68 24.73
CA ALA A 270 5.61 7.47 25.54
C ALA A 270 5.53 6.19 24.69
N GLY A 271 6.19 5.15 25.17
CA GLY A 271 6.21 3.83 24.54
C GLY A 271 4.93 3.02 24.80
N ILE A 272 3.95 3.08 23.91
CA ILE A 272 2.83 2.12 23.91
C ILE A 272 3.19 0.95 22.99
N GLY A 273 3.31 -0.23 23.59
CA GLY A 273 3.63 -1.46 22.88
C GLY A 273 2.52 -1.90 21.92
N VAL A 274 2.88 -2.12 20.66
CA VAL A 274 1.99 -2.68 19.64
C VAL A 274 1.72 -4.19 19.92
N PRO A 275 0.53 -4.73 19.59
CA PRO A 275 0.18 -6.13 19.86
C PRO A 275 1.11 -7.15 19.19
N ALA A 276 1.16 -8.36 19.75
CA ALA A 276 2.12 -9.38 19.35
C ALA A 276 1.79 -10.03 18.00
N VAL A 277 2.54 -9.66 16.96
CA VAL A 277 2.70 -10.52 15.77
C VAL A 277 3.59 -11.71 16.16
N ALA A 278 3.16 -12.94 15.86
CA ALA A 278 3.94 -14.14 16.17
C ALA A 278 5.30 -14.14 15.42
N PRO A 279 6.46 -14.29 16.10
CA PRO A 279 7.79 -14.17 15.48
C PRO A 279 8.04 -15.11 14.30
N GLN A 280 7.46 -16.31 14.28
CA GLN A 280 7.55 -17.22 13.14
C GLN A 280 6.77 -16.73 11.90
N HIS A 281 5.62 -16.09 12.09
CA HIS A 281 4.86 -15.50 10.98
C HIS A 281 5.53 -14.23 10.46
N ALA A 282 6.13 -13.44 11.37
CA ALA A 282 6.87 -12.24 11.02
C ALA A 282 8.10 -12.55 10.16
N ARG A 283 8.96 -13.48 10.60
CA ARG A 283 10.13 -13.94 9.84
C ARG A 283 9.76 -14.49 8.47
N ARG A 284 8.79 -15.41 8.41
CA ARG A 284 8.33 -16.03 7.15
C ARG A 284 7.75 -15.03 6.15
N LEU A 285 7.10 -13.96 6.62
CA LEU A 285 6.63 -12.88 5.76
C LEU A 285 7.77 -11.97 5.28
N LEU A 286 8.75 -11.64 6.12
CA LEU A 286 9.95 -10.90 5.67
C LEU A 286 10.79 -11.70 4.66
N GLU A 287 10.93 -13.02 4.85
CA GLU A 287 11.55 -13.94 3.89
C GLU A 287 10.84 -13.86 2.53
N ALA A 288 9.51 -14.00 2.50
CA ALA A 288 8.74 -13.87 1.26
C ALA A 288 8.82 -12.45 0.65
N LEU A 289 9.01 -11.41 1.47
CA LEU A 289 9.22 -10.03 1.01
C LEU A 289 10.64 -9.78 0.46
N LEU A 290 11.62 -10.68 0.61
CA LEU A 290 12.91 -10.61 -0.11
C LEU A 290 12.76 -10.94 -1.60
N GLU A 291 11.65 -11.54 -2.04
CA GLU A 291 11.45 -11.99 -3.41
C GLU A 291 11.08 -10.90 -4.45
N PRO A 292 10.27 -9.86 -4.16
CA PRO A 292 9.78 -8.94 -5.20
C PRO A 292 10.85 -8.14 -5.96
N VAL A 293 12.10 -8.07 -5.49
CA VAL A 293 13.22 -7.47 -6.25
C VAL A 293 13.91 -8.47 -7.20
N LYS A 294 13.72 -9.78 -6.99
CA LYS A 294 14.30 -10.88 -7.79
C LYS A 294 13.60 -11.04 -9.14
N PRO A 295 14.18 -11.75 -10.12
CA PRO A 295 13.55 -11.99 -11.42
C PRO A 295 12.09 -12.44 -11.31
N SER A 296 11.24 -11.95 -12.22
CA SER A 296 9.77 -12.06 -12.19
C SER A 296 9.07 -11.35 -11.00
N GLY A 297 9.81 -10.71 -10.10
CA GLY A 297 9.27 -9.91 -9.00
C GLY A 297 8.79 -8.52 -9.42
N THR A 298 7.74 -8.02 -8.75
CA THR A 298 7.10 -6.73 -9.10
C THR A 298 7.98 -5.48 -8.96
N ALA A 299 9.09 -5.53 -8.23
CA ALA A 299 10.06 -4.44 -8.12
C ALA A 299 11.31 -4.64 -9.01
N HIS A 300 11.48 -5.81 -9.63
CA HIS A 300 12.71 -6.20 -10.33
C HIS A 300 13.15 -5.22 -11.42
N SER A 301 12.23 -4.78 -12.28
CA SER A 301 12.49 -3.79 -13.34
C SER A 301 12.96 -2.44 -12.82
N SER A 302 12.65 -2.13 -11.56
CA SER A 302 13.03 -0.90 -10.87
C SER A 302 14.37 -1.09 -10.16
N CYS A 303 14.60 -2.28 -9.59
CA CYS A 303 15.88 -2.68 -9.02
C CYS A 303 17.00 -2.65 -10.06
N VAL A 304 16.81 -3.25 -11.24
CA VAL A 304 17.82 -3.26 -12.32
C VAL A 304 18.22 -1.83 -12.73
N LYS A 305 17.31 -0.85 -12.65
CA LYS A 305 17.59 0.57 -12.94
C LYS A 305 18.23 1.36 -11.78
N ALA A 306 18.24 0.78 -10.58
CA ALA A 306 18.74 1.41 -9.36
C ALA A 306 20.10 0.83 -8.90
N MET A 307 20.30 -0.48 -9.13
CA MET A 307 21.39 -1.28 -8.55
C MET A 307 22.25 -2.00 -9.61
N ALA A 308 22.21 -1.59 -10.88
CA ALA A 308 23.06 -2.19 -11.92
C ALA A 308 24.55 -2.04 -11.59
N GLY A 309 25.25 -3.18 -11.45
CA GLY A 309 26.68 -3.24 -11.17
C GLY A 309 27.10 -2.98 -9.71
N ASP A 310 26.15 -3.00 -8.78
CA ASP A 310 26.41 -2.75 -7.36
C ASP A 310 26.80 -4.03 -6.60
N SER A 311 27.84 -3.94 -5.75
CA SER A 311 28.38 -5.04 -4.95
C SER A 311 27.88 -5.07 -3.50
N LEU A 312 27.37 -3.95 -2.98
CA LEU A 312 26.73 -3.89 -1.65
C LEU A 312 25.31 -4.46 -1.73
N MET A 313 24.58 -4.13 -2.78
CA MET A 313 23.18 -4.48 -3.00
C MET A 313 22.95 -5.02 -4.40
N ASN A 314 22.11 -6.05 -4.56
CA ASN A 314 21.75 -6.54 -5.88
C ASN A 314 20.32 -7.07 -5.92
N CYS A 315 19.78 -7.21 -7.13
CA CYS A 315 18.40 -7.64 -7.34
C CYS A 315 18.12 -9.10 -6.99
N ASN A 316 19.14 -9.91 -6.69
CA ASN A 316 18.94 -11.26 -6.18
C ASN A 316 18.92 -11.31 -4.64
N ASN A 317 19.12 -10.17 -3.96
CA ASN A 317 19.31 -10.08 -2.50
C ASN A 317 20.44 -11.00 -1.99
N THR A 318 21.56 -11.08 -2.73
CA THR A 318 22.78 -11.82 -2.33
C THR A 318 23.95 -10.92 -1.95
N GLY A 319 23.74 -9.60 -1.86
CA GLY A 319 24.74 -8.63 -1.41
C GLY A 319 24.84 -8.57 0.12
N ARG A 320 25.78 -7.76 0.63
CA ARG A 320 25.89 -7.46 2.08
C ARG A 320 24.62 -6.79 2.61
N TRP A 321 23.91 -6.06 1.77
CA TRP A 321 22.68 -5.36 2.10
C TRP A 321 21.53 -5.89 1.23
N VAL A 322 20.38 -6.12 1.87
CA VAL A 322 19.20 -6.78 1.30
C VAL A 322 17.93 -5.97 1.56
N VAL A 323 16.95 -6.13 0.67
CA VAL A 323 15.70 -5.37 0.66
C VAL A 323 14.50 -6.30 0.70
N ALA A 324 13.79 -6.33 1.84
CA ALA A 324 12.47 -6.95 1.95
C ALA A 324 11.40 -5.91 1.60
N SER A 325 10.63 -6.09 0.52
CA SER A 325 9.79 -5.01 -0.02
C SER A 325 8.47 -5.43 -0.64
N LYS A 326 7.56 -4.46 -0.79
CA LYS A 326 6.32 -4.60 -1.54
C LYS A 326 6.00 -3.35 -2.36
N THR A 327 5.58 -3.57 -3.60
CA THR A 327 4.95 -2.57 -4.47
C THR A 327 3.43 -2.50 -4.25
N GLY A 328 2.86 -1.30 -4.40
CA GLY A 328 1.41 -1.09 -4.44
C GLY A 328 1.01 -0.19 -5.59
N THR A 329 0.28 -0.73 -6.57
CA THR A 329 -0.39 0.07 -7.60
C THR A 329 -1.89 -0.20 -7.49
N PRO A 330 -2.70 0.78 -7.03
CA PRO A 330 -4.15 0.72 -7.20
C PRO A 330 -4.51 0.73 -8.69
N LEU A 331 -5.59 0.05 -9.07
CA LEU A 331 -6.05 0.10 -10.46
C LEU A 331 -6.44 1.54 -10.80
N PHE A 332 -5.84 2.08 -11.86
CA PHE A 332 -6.25 3.34 -12.45
C PHE A 332 -7.12 3.04 -13.67
N PRO A 333 -8.43 3.33 -13.67
CA PRO A 333 -9.36 2.96 -14.76
C PRO A 333 -8.96 3.50 -16.14
N HIS A 334 -8.16 4.56 -16.16
CA HIS A 334 -7.67 5.22 -17.36
C HIS A 334 -6.21 4.90 -17.72
N ASP A 335 -5.60 3.84 -17.16
CA ASP A 335 -4.24 3.39 -17.51
C ASP A 335 -4.08 3.12 -19.02
N ALA A 336 -5.15 2.65 -19.67
CA ALA A 336 -5.24 2.39 -21.10
C ALA A 336 -5.35 3.66 -21.97
N MET A 337 -5.68 4.80 -21.37
CA MET A 337 -6.14 5.99 -22.06
C MET A 337 -5.04 7.05 -22.10
N ASN A 338 -4.84 7.64 -23.27
CA ASN A 338 -4.12 8.91 -23.31
C ASN A 338 -4.97 10.00 -22.64
N TYR A 339 -4.30 11.05 -22.18
CA TYR A 339 -4.90 12.13 -21.42
C TYR A 339 -6.11 12.77 -22.12
N GLN A 340 -6.07 12.97 -23.44
CA GLN A 340 -7.19 13.52 -24.22
C GLN A 340 -8.42 12.60 -24.20
N ARG A 341 -8.24 11.28 -24.40
CA ARG A 341 -9.33 10.30 -24.32
C ARG A 341 -9.91 10.20 -22.90
N ARG A 342 -9.07 10.29 -21.86
CA ARG A 342 -9.54 10.38 -20.47
C ARG A 342 -10.41 11.62 -20.27
N GLN A 343 -9.98 12.78 -20.75
CA GLN A 343 -10.75 14.02 -20.62
C GLN A 343 -12.13 13.89 -21.27
N GLN A 344 -12.17 13.42 -22.53
CA GLN A 344 -13.42 13.16 -23.27
C GLN A 344 -14.33 12.14 -22.57
N ALA A 345 -13.77 11.07 -21.99
CA ALA A 345 -14.55 10.08 -21.23
C ALA A 345 -15.17 10.72 -19.98
N CYS A 346 -14.40 11.52 -19.24
CA CYS A 346 -14.86 12.16 -18.02
C CYS A 346 -15.84 13.32 -18.26
N ASP A 347 -15.74 14.03 -19.38
CA ASP A 347 -16.71 15.05 -19.74
C ASP A 347 -18.06 14.45 -20.16
N LYS A 348 -18.07 13.23 -20.74
CA LYS A 348 -19.31 12.45 -20.92
C LYS A 348 -19.94 12.05 -19.58
N VAL A 349 -19.13 11.68 -18.58
CA VAL A 349 -19.63 11.36 -17.23
C VAL A 349 -20.27 12.58 -16.55
N LYS A 350 -19.69 13.78 -16.72
CA LYS A 350 -20.28 15.03 -16.20
C LYS A 350 -21.68 15.30 -16.75
N ALA A 351 -21.95 14.90 -17.99
CA ALA A 351 -23.23 15.07 -18.68
C ALA A 351 -24.29 14.00 -18.34
N LEU A 352 -23.95 12.97 -17.56
CA LEU A 352 -24.93 12.01 -17.05
C LEU A 352 -25.84 12.69 -16.00
N SER A 353 -27.11 12.26 -15.96
CA SER A 353 -28.04 12.62 -14.89
C SER A 353 -27.50 12.20 -13.53
N ASP A 354 -27.80 12.98 -12.48
CA ASP A 354 -27.29 12.66 -11.15
C ASP A 354 -27.86 11.34 -10.59
N GLY A 355 -27.03 10.60 -9.87
CA GLY A 355 -27.37 9.24 -9.44
C GLY A 355 -26.17 8.31 -9.24
N ILE A 356 -26.45 7.05 -8.91
CA ILE A 356 -25.43 6.03 -8.55
C ILE A 356 -24.44 5.78 -9.69
N VAL A 357 -24.94 5.62 -10.93
CA VAL A 357 -24.10 5.36 -12.12
C VAL A 357 -23.13 6.52 -12.37
N ARG A 358 -23.62 7.77 -12.34
CA ARG A 358 -22.79 8.97 -12.49
C ARG A 358 -21.72 9.04 -11.40
N ARG A 359 -22.09 8.84 -10.13
CA ARG A 359 -21.14 8.86 -9.00
C ARG A 359 -20.04 7.80 -9.13
N HIS A 360 -20.41 6.57 -9.51
CA HIS A 360 -19.45 5.48 -9.74
C HIS A 360 -18.49 5.77 -10.91
N GLU A 361 -18.98 6.21 -12.06
CA GLU A 361 -18.11 6.57 -13.18
C GLU A 361 -17.30 7.85 -12.91
N TRP A 362 -17.81 8.76 -12.08
CA TRP A 362 -17.09 9.97 -11.67
C TRP A 362 -15.93 9.67 -10.72
N ALA A 363 -16.11 8.72 -9.79
CA ALA A 363 -15.03 8.23 -8.93
C ALA A 363 -13.83 7.74 -9.75
N ARG A 364 -14.08 7.02 -10.86
CA ARG A 364 -13.05 6.56 -11.81
C ARG A 364 -12.29 7.72 -12.48
N CYS A 365 -12.94 8.87 -12.66
CA CYS A 365 -12.36 10.06 -13.25
C CYS A 365 -11.52 10.89 -12.29
N VAL A 366 -11.88 10.97 -11.01
CA VAL A 366 -11.21 11.81 -10.01
C VAL A 366 -10.12 11.10 -9.20
N VAL A 367 -10.02 9.77 -9.31
CA VAL A 367 -9.00 8.99 -8.59
C VAL A 367 -7.56 9.36 -9.03
N PRO A 368 -6.64 9.65 -8.10
CA PRO A 368 -5.25 9.97 -8.44
C PRO A 368 -4.49 8.70 -8.86
N PRO A 369 -3.64 8.76 -9.91
CA PRO A 369 -2.90 7.60 -10.42
C PRO A 369 -1.65 7.31 -9.56
N THR A 370 -1.82 6.90 -8.31
CA THR A 370 -0.68 6.71 -7.39
C THR A 370 0.12 5.43 -7.66
N LYS A 371 1.38 5.41 -7.22
CA LYS A 371 2.17 4.20 -6.98
C LYS A 371 2.89 4.28 -5.63
N TRP A 372 2.98 3.12 -4.99
CA TRP A 372 3.67 2.88 -3.74
C TRP A 372 4.85 1.93 -3.91
N TYR A 373 5.85 2.12 -3.06
CA TYR A 373 6.86 1.13 -2.74
C TYR A 373 7.23 1.25 -1.26
N ALA A 374 7.22 0.16 -0.53
CA ALA A 374 7.61 0.13 0.87
C ALA A 374 8.60 -1.01 1.10
N TYR A 375 9.62 -0.79 1.91
CA TYR A 375 10.65 -1.79 2.18
C TYR A 375 11.30 -1.66 3.55
N VAL A 376 11.93 -2.76 3.96
CA VAL A 376 12.87 -2.85 5.07
C VAL A 376 14.25 -3.12 4.49
N LEU A 377 15.24 -2.32 4.91
CA LEU A 377 16.65 -2.49 4.62
C LEU A 377 17.30 -3.34 5.72
N GLY A 378 17.99 -4.40 5.32
CA GLY A 378 18.73 -5.25 6.25
C GLY A 378 20.18 -5.44 5.83
N LYS A 379 21.07 -5.58 6.82
CA LYS A 379 22.45 -6.00 6.63
C LYS A 379 22.55 -7.49 6.91
N SER A 380 23.14 -8.26 5.99
CA SER A 380 23.45 -9.67 6.21
C SER A 380 24.88 -9.80 6.75
N ASP A 381 25.02 -10.55 7.84
CA ASP A 381 26.26 -10.72 8.61
C ASP A 381 26.73 -12.18 8.69
N GLY A 382 26.08 -13.08 7.94
CA GLY A 382 26.35 -14.52 7.95
C GLY A 382 25.69 -15.30 9.09
N GLN A 383 25.20 -14.63 10.14
CA GLN A 383 24.35 -15.25 11.18
C GLN A 383 22.85 -14.99 10.93
N GLY A 384 22.52 -13.93 10.20
CA GLY A 384 21.17 -13.66 9.73
C GLY A 384 21.06 -12.40 8.87
N ILE A 385 19.96 -11.68 9.08
CA ILE A 385 19.72 -10.33 8.54
C ILE A 385 19.31 -9.46 9.73
N VAL A 386 20.09 -8.42 10.00
CA VAL A 386 19.76 -7.36 10.97
C VAL A 386 19.02 -6.26 10.21
N TRP A 387 17.77 -6.01 10.57
CA TRP A 387 16.91 -5.00 9.94
C TRP A 387 17.17 -3.64 10.58
N THR A 388 17.43 -2.63 9.76
CA THR A 388 17.97 -1.33 10.21
C THR A 388 17.05 -0.16 9.90
N LYS A 389 16.53 -0.08 8.67
CA LYS A 389 15.70 1.04 8.20
C LYS A 389 14.43 0.56 7.55
N ILE A 390 13.34 1.29 7.76
CA ILE A 390 12.09 1.15 7.02
C ILE A 390 11.92 2.39 6.16
N VAL A 391 11.53 2.18 4.91
CA VAL A 391 11.31 3.27 3.96
C VAL A 391 9.99 3.06 3.24
N VAL A 392 9.20 4.13 3.17
CA VAL A 392 7.95 4.16 2.42
C VAL A 392 7.97 5.30 1.41
N VAL A 393 7.74 4.96 0.15
CA VAL A 393 7.66 5.89 -0.98
C VAL A 393 6.25 5.89 -1.54
N LEU A 394 5.62 7.06 -1.55
CA LEU A 394 4.37 7.35 -2.23
C LEU A 394 4.65 8.29 -3.40
N THR A 395 4.03 8.03 -4.56
CA THR A 395 4.09 8.90 -5.72
C THR A 395 2.73 9.08 -6.36
N GLU A 396 2.46 10.25 -6.92
CA GLU A 396 1.42 10.42 -7.94
C GLU A 396 2.07 10.46 -9.32
N ARG A 397 1.64 9.59 -10.22
CA ARG A 397 2.23 9.47 -11.56
C ARG A 397 1.97 10.70 -12.43
N ASN A 398 2.94 11.00 -13.28
CA ASN A 398 2.81 12.04 -14.31
C ASN A 398 2.53 11.43 -15.69
N TRP A 399 2.03 12.23 -16.61
CA TRP A 399 1.78 11.83 -17.99
C TRP A 399 2.99 12.07 -18.90
N SER A 400 3.16 11.22 -19.91
CA SER A 400 4.17 11.33 -20.95
C SER A 400 3.80 12.40 -21.97
N ALA A 401 4.71 13.35 -22.24
CA ALA A 401 4.49 14.38 -23.27
C ALA A 401 4.54 13.80 -24.69
N ARG A 402 5.21 12.67 -24.89
CA ARG A 402 5.37 12.01 -26.19
C ARG A 402 4.17 11.13 -26.55
N THR A 403 3.56 10.47 -25.58
CA THR A 403 2.50 9.46 -25.82
C THR A 403 1.14 9.84 -25.25
N GLY A 404 1.07 10.88 -24.40
CA GLY A 404 -0.13 11.26 -23.66
C GLY A 404 -0.59 10.24 -22.61
N LEU A 405 0.06 9.07 -22.50
CA LEU A 405 -0.25 8.03 -21.53
C LEU A 405 0.29 8.40 -20.14
N ILE A 406 -0.34 7.89 -19.09
CA ILE A 406 0.17 7.94 -17.73
C ILE A 406 1.48 7.14 -17.60
N ASP A 407 2.34 7.46 -16.64
CA ASP A 407 3.56 6.71 -16.40
C ASP A 407 3.33 5.22 -16.10
N SER A 408 4.21 4.37 -16.63
CA SER A 408 4.22 2.91 -16.49
C SER A 408 2.81 2.28 -16.49
N PRO A 409 2.05 2.42 -17.59
CA PRO A 409 0.65 2.02 -17.68
C PRO A 409 0.50 0.50 -17.66
N PHE A 410 -0.54 0.00 -17.00
CA PHE A 410 -0.74 -1.42 -16.67
C PHE A 410 0.45 -2.04 -15.92
N ASP A 411 1.13 -1.25 -15.08
CA ASP A 411 2.40 -1.60 -14.44
C ASP A 411 3.54 -2.01 -15.41
N ARG A 412 3.42 -1.73 -16.72
CA ARG A 412 4.48 -2.00 -17.69
C ARG A 412 5.62 -1.00 -17.53
N GLY A 413 6.81 -1.51 -17.21
CA GLY A 413 8.01 -0.70 -17.00
C GLY A 413 8.49 -0.75 -15.55
N GLY A 414 9.14 0.32 -15.09
CA GLY A 414 9.53 0.46 -13.68
C GLY A 414 8.45 1.16 -12.87
N ASN A 415 8.28 0.78 -11.62
CA ASN A 415 7.45 1.50 -10.67
C ASN A 415 8.27 2.70 -10.16
N VAL A 416 7.84 3.93 -10.46
CA VAL A 416 8.57 5.15 -10.07
C VAL A 416 8.84 5.26 -8.57
N ALA A 417 7.91 4.81 -7.71
CA ALA A 417 8.14 4.76 -6.26
C ALA A 417 9.24 3.75 -5.90
N ALA A 418 9.31 2.62 -6.61
CA ALA A 418 10.36 1.61 -6.41
C ALA A 418 11.71 2.07 -6.97
N GLU A 419 11.74 2.76 -8.11
CA GLU A 419 12.97 3.37 -8.64
C GLU A 419 13.57 4.40 -7.66
N ILE A 420 12.73 5.21 -7.01
CA ILE A 420 13.14 6.16 -5.97
C ILE A 420 13.63 5.40 -4.72
N GLY A 421 12.82 4.48 -4.19
CA GLY A 421 13.14 3.76 -2.96
C GLY A 421 14.40 2.89 -3.06
N LEU A 422 14.60 2.19 -4.17
CA LEU A 422 15.78 1.34 -4.36
C LEU A 422 17.07 2.15 -4.56
N ARG A 423 16.99 3.36 -5.11
CA ARG A 423 18.13 4.31 -5.14
C ARG A 423 18.47 4.82 -3.75
N LEU A 424 17.46 5.13 -2.93
CA LEU A 424 17.67 5.52 -1.54
C LEU A 424 18.22 4.35 -0.70
N ALA A 425 17.75 3.13 -0.92
CA ALA A 425 18.25 1.93 -0.24
C ALA A 425 19.76 1.77 -0.41
N ARG A 426 20.26 1.94 -1.65
CA ARG A 426 21.68 1.98 -1.97
C ARG A 426 22.40 3.09 -1.21
N GLN A 427 21.90 4.33 -1.26
CA GLN A 427 22.54 5.46 -0.58
C GLN A 427 22.61 5.30 0.95
N LEU A 428 21.57 4.71 1.56
CA LEU A 428 21.55 4.39 2.98
C LEU A 428 22.57 3.29 3.33
N ALA A 429 22.69 2.25 2.50
CA ALA A 429 23.71 1.20 2.67
C ALA A 429 25.14 1.74 2.51
N GLU A 430 25.40 2.55 1.47
CA GLU A 430 26.69 3.23 1.25
C GLU A 430 27.06 4.11 2.47
N ALA A 431 26.13 4.95 2.95
CA ALA A 431 26.35 5.80 4.11
C ALA A 431 26.65 5.01 5.40
N ALA A 432 25.93 3.91 5.65
CA ALA A 432 26.14 3.07 6.82
C ALA A 432 27.51 2.36 6.80
N GLU A 433 28.00 1.91 5.64
CA GLU A 433 29.36 1.35 5.53
C GLU A 433 30.44 2.43 5.77
N HIS A 434 30.24 3.67 5.30
CA HIS A 434 31.15 4.78 5.57
C HIS A 434 31.21 5.18 7.05
N GLN A 435 30.08 5.19 7.76
CA GLN A 435 30.05 5.48 9.20
C GLN A 435 30.88 4.46 10.00
N ASN A 436 30.66 3.16 9.76
CA ASN A 436 31.41 2.07 10.41
C ASN A 436 32.93 2.20 10.20
N LEU A 437 33.38 2.54 8.98
CA LEU A 437 34.80 2.77 8.69
C LEU A 437 35.38 3.94 9.50
N THR A 438 34.61 5.02 9.64
CA THR A 438 35.03 6.24 10.34
C THR A 438 35.14 6.00 11.86
N GLU A 439 34.17 5.30 12.45
CA GLU A 439 34.21 4.87 13.85
C GLU A 439 35.37 3.90 14.13
N THR A 440 35.64 2.96 13.22
CA THR A 440 36.77 2.02 13.35
C THR A 440 38.12 2.74 13.34
N ILE A 441 38.27 3.81 12.56
CA ILE A 441 39.50 4.61 12.50
C ILE A 441 39.68 5.45 13.76
N HIS A 442 38.62 6.06 14.30
CA HIS A 442 38.70 6.89 15.51
C HIS A 442 38.74 6.09 16.82
N GLY A 443 38.16 4.89 16.86
CA GLY A 443 38.27 3.96 17.99
C GLY A 443 39.62 3.23 18.09
N ALA A 444 40.51 3.41 17.12
CA ALA A 444 41.85 2.83 17.08
C ALA A 444 42.97 3.82 17.47
N ALA A 445 42.62 5.02 17.95
CA ALA A 445 43.57 5.94 18.58
C ALA A 445 43.75 5.56 20.08
N PRO A 446 44.98 5.30 20.55
CA PRO A 446 45.25 4.87 21.94
C PRO A 446 45.16 6.00 22.97
#